data_AF-A0AAV8YE46-F1
#
_entry.id   AF-A0AAV8YE46-F1
#
_cell.length_a   1.000
_cell.length_b   1.000
_cell.length_c   1.000
_cell.angle_alpha   90.00
_cell.angle_beta   90.00
_cell.angle_gamma   90.00
#
_symmetry.space_group_name_H-M   'P 1'
#
loop_
_entity.id
_entity.type
_entity.pdbx_description
1 polymer ?
#
loop_
_entity_poly.entity_id
_entity_poly.type
_entity_poly.pdbx_seq_one_letter_code
_entity_poly.pdbx_strand_id
1 'polypeptide(L)'
;MVRRLSEREIIEILIMIGYGDRARTQLEVCRLFNNKYPNREPITQSTVSKIEQKFLEVGHARDRPGTGRPPVQEDVKLNVLLELEENPHLPTRQVAANNGIVLSSVLKYLKLYKWHPDTVVLVQELNEDDPDHRL
;
A
#
# COMPACT_ATOMS: atom_id res chain seq x y z
N MET A 1 -7.63 -23.76 2.04
CA MET A 1 -7.20 -22.37 1.78
C MET A 1 -6.91 -22.33 0.29
N VAL A 2 -7.79 -21.71 -0.52
CA VAL A 2 -7.70 -21.86 -1.98
C VAL A 2 -6.43 -21.22 -2.50
N ARG A 3 -5.59 -22.00 -3.22
CA ARG A 3 -4.34 -21.47 -3.78
C ARG A 3 -4.69 -20.44 -4.86
N ARG A 4 -4.27 -19.18 -4.68
CA ARG A 4 -4.44 -18.12 -5.70
C ARG A 4 -3.72 -18.50 -6.99
N LEU A 5 -4.28 -18.08 -8.13
CA LEU A 5 -3.63 -18.23 -9.43
C LEU A 5 -2.47 -17.24 -9.52
N SER A 6 -1.31 -17.72 -9.96
CA SER A 6 -0.17 -16.86 -10.28
C SER A 6 -0.43 -16.11 -11.59
N GLU A 7 0.28 -15.00 -11.79
CA GLU A 7 0.18 -14.22 -13.04
C GLU A 7 0.47 -15.09 -14.28
N ARG A 8 1.43 -16.00 -14.18
CA ARG A 8 1.73 -16.98 -15.25
C ARG A 8 0.54 -17.88 -15.55
N GLU A 9 -0.12 -18.42 -14.53
CA GLU A 9 -1.29 -19.29 -14.72
C GLU A 9 -2.48 -18.53 -15.30
N ILE A 10 -2.67 -17.26 -14.90
CA ILE A 10 -3.67 -16.37 -15.50
C ILE A 10 -3.38 -16.16 -16.98
N ILE A 11 -2.12 -15.86 -17.34
CA ILE A 11 -1.70 -15.71 -18.74
C ILE A 11 -1.92 -17.01 -19.52
N GLU A 12 -1.59 -18.17 -18.95
CA GLU A 12 -1.85 -19.46 -19.59
C GLU A 12 -3.35 -19.69 -19.83
N ILE A 13 -4.22 -19.34 -18.88
CA ILE A 13 -5.67 -19.39 -19.06
C ILE A 13 -6.11 -18.49 -20.23
N LEU A 14 -5.60 -17.27 -20.31
CA LEU A 14 -5.90 -16.34 -21.42
C LEU A 14 -5.42 -16.89 -22.77
N ILE A 15 -4.24 -17.50 -22.83
CA ILE A 15 -3.74 -18.19 -24.03
C ILE A 15 -4.64 -19.37 -24.42
N MET A 16 -5.14 -20.13 -23.43
CA MET A 16 -6.06 -21.24 -23.67
C MET A 16 -7.44 -20.78 -24.17
N ILE A 17 -7.92 -19.61 -23.75
CA ILE A 17 -9.13 -18.99 -24.30
C ILE A 17 -8.95 -18.73 -25.79
N GLY A 18 -7.79 -18.20 -26.21
CA GLY A 18 -7.52 -17.86 -27.60
C GLY A 18 -8.03 -16.47 -27.96
N TYR A 19 -8.11 -16.17 -29.26
CA TYR A 19 -8.48 -14.85 -29.77
C TYR A 19 -9.24 -14.96 -31.10
N GLY A 20 -10.16 -14.02 -31.33
CA GLY A 20 -10.96 -13.93 -32.56
C GLY A 20 -11.79 -15.19 -32.79
N ASP A 21 -11.79 -15.68 -34.03
CA ASP A 21 -12.58 -16.85 -34.46
C ASP A 21 -12.08 -18.19 -33.89
N ARG A 22 -10.96 -18.20 -33.15
CA ARG A 22 -10.37 -19.39 -32.53
C ARG A 22 -10.56 -19.42 -31.01
N ALA A 23 -11.59 -18.75 -30.50
CA ALA A 23 -11.90 -18.73 -29.08
C ALA A 23 -12.52 -20.06 -28.61
N ARG A 24 -12.01 -20.60 -27.50
CA ARG A 24 -12.61 -21.73 -26.79
C ARG A 24 -13.63 -21.23 -25.78
N THR A 25 -14.59 -22.07 -25.44
CA THR A 25 -15.53 -21.77 -24.36
C THR A 25 -14.81 -21.78 -23.00
N GLN A 26 -15.28 -20.97 -22.05
CA GLN A 26 -14.73 -20.93 -20.68
C GLN A 26 -14.78 -22.31 -19.99
N LEU A 27 -15.77 -23.16 -20.34
CA LEU A 27 -15.89 -24.52 -19.81
C LEU A 27 -14.80 -25.44 -20.37
N GLU A 28 -14.50 -25.36 -21.66
CA GLU A 28 -13.40 -26.12 -22.28
C GLU A 28 -12.05 -25.70 -21.70
N VAL A 29 -11.82 -24.40 -21.54
CA VAL A 29 -10.59 -23.88 -20.93
C VAL A 29 -10.43 -24.36 -19.50
N CYS A 30 -11.50 -24.32 -18.71
CA CYS A 30 -11.53 -24.85 -17.35
C CYS A 30 -11.11 -26.33 -17.31
N ARG A 31 -11.70 -27.17 -18.18
CA ARG A 31 -11.35 -28.59 -18.30
C ARG A 31 -9.89 -28.77 -18.71
N LEU A 32 -9.42 -28.03 -19.73
CA LEU A 32 -8.06 -28.13 -20.25
C LEU A 32 -7.02 -27.72 -19.20
N PHE A 33 -7.28 -26.65 -18.46
CA PHE A 33 -6.41 -26.19 -17.39
C PHE A 33 -6.34 -27.19 -16.23
N ASN A 34 -7.49 -27.69 -15.76
CA ASN A 34 -7.55 -28.68 -14.67
C ASN A 34 -6.88 -30.01 -15.06
N ASN A 35 -7.04 -30.44 -16.33
CA ASN A 35 -6.36 -31.63 -16.84
C ASN A 35 -4.83 -31.43 -16.94
N LYS A 36 -4.37 -30.23 -17.28
CA LYS A 36 -2.93 -29.89 -17.32
C LYS A 36 -2.31 -29.83 -15.92
N TYR A 37 -3.09 -29.41 -14.92
CA TYR A 37 -2.63 -29.24 -13.53
C TYR A 37 -3.45 -30.09 -12.54
N PRO A 38 -3.39 -31.44 -12.63
CA PRO A 38 -4.23 -32.32 -11.82
C PRO A 38 -3.87 -32.31 -10.33
N ASN A 39 -2.63 -31.91 -9.98
CA ASN A 39 -2.16 -31.82 -8.61
C ASN A 39 -2.56 -30.50 -7.91
N ARG A 40 -3.25 -29.61 -8.61
CA ARG A 40 -3.77 -28.34 -8.07
C ARG A 40 -5.25 -28.51 -7.72
N GLU A 41 -5.72 -27.73 -6.76
CA GLU A 41 -7.16 -27.50 -6.60
C GLU A 41 -7.78 -27.03 -7.94
N PRO A 42 -8.83 -27.71 -8.43
CA PRO A 42 -9.46 -27.38 -9.69
C PRO A 42 -10.01 -25.95 -9.70
N ILE A 43 -9.80 -25.24 -10.80
CA ILE A 43 -10.48 -23.98 -11.06
C ILE A 43 -11.89 -24.26 -11.58
N THR A 44 -12.78 -23.28 -11.42
CA THR A 44 -14.16 -23.34 -11.94
C THR A 44 -14.28 -22.52 -13.22
N GLN A 45 -15.34 -22.78 -14.00
CA GLN A 45 -15.69 -21.94 -15.15
C GLN A 45 -15.85 -20.47 -14.75
N SER A 46 -16.45 -20.20 -13.58
CA SER A 46 -16.62 -18.83 -13.07
C SER A 46 -15.30 -18.12 -12.81
N THR A 47 -14.25 -18.85 -12.42
CA THR A 47 -12.90 -18.28 -12.29
C THR A 47 -12.35 -17.88 -13.66
N VAL A 48 -12.51 -18.72 -14.69
CA VAL A 48 -12.09 -18.40 -16.06
C VAL A 48 -12.82 -17.17 -16.60
N SER A 49 -14.15 -17.11 -16.40
CA SER A 49 -14.98 -15.97 -16.80
C SER A 49 -14.54 -14.65 -16.14
N LYS A 50 -14.28 -14.67 -14.82
CA LYS A 50 -13.78 -13.49 -14.09
C LYS A 50 -12.41 -13.03 -14.58
N ILE A 51 -11.52 -13.96 -14.94
CA ILE A 51 -10.20 -13.64 -15.48
C ILE A 51 -10.33 -12.97 -16.85
N GLU A 52 -11.14 -13.54 -17.74
CA GLU A 52 -11.40 -12.99 -19.06
C GLU A 52 -11.99 -11.58 -18.97
N GLN A 53 -13.05 -11.40 -18.18
CA GLN A 53 -13.67 -10.09 -17.96
C GLN A 53 -12.68 -9.08 -17.39
N LYS A 54 -11.93 -9.44 -16.35
CA LYS A 54 -10.91 -8.58 -15.75
C LYS A 54 -9.85 -8.17 -16.78
N PHE A 55 -9.44 -9.10 -17.65
CA PHE A 55 -8.47 -8.82 -18.70
C PHE A 55 -9.03 -7.87 -19.77
N LEU A 56 -10.27 -8.06 -20.20
CA LEU A 56 -10.94 -7.17 -21.15
C LEU A 56 -11.17 -5.76 -20.58
N GLU A 57 -11.48 -5.64 -19.28
CA GLU A 57 -11.70 -4.36 -18.61
C GLU A 57 -10.39 -3.59 -18.35
N VAL A 58 -9.36 -4.27 -17.85
CA VAL A 58 -8.15 -3.62 -17.30
C VAL A 58 -6.94 -3.74 -18.24
N GLY A 59 -6.92 -4.75 -19.12
CA GLY A 59 -5.85 -4.98 -20.09
C GLY A 59 -4.62 -5.70 -19.55
N HIS A 60 -4.61 -6.14 -18.28
CA HIS A 60 -3.46 -6.85 -17.70
C HIS A 60 -3.84 -8.01 -16.77
N ALA A 61 -2.98 -9.03 -16.72
CA ALA A 61 -3.19 -10.23 -15.89
C ALA A 61 -2.92 -10.02 -14.39
N ARG A 62 -2.21 -8.95 -14.02
CA ARG A 62 -1.83 -8.66 -12.62
C ARG A 62 -3.03 -8.51 -11.72
N ASP A 63 -2.89 -8.96 -10.48
CA ASP A 63 -3.89 -8.72 -9.45
C ASP A 63 -4.02 -7.23 -9.15
N ARG A 64 -5.26 -6.79 -8.93
CA ARG A 64 -5.49 -5.45 -8.41
C ARG A 64 -4.83 -5.38 -7.04
N PRO A 65 -4.06 -4.32 -6.72
CA PRO A 65 -3.58 -4.14 -5.37
C PRO A 65 -4.81 -4.19 -4.44
N GLY A 66 -4.72 -5.01 -3.39
CA GLY A 66 -5.84 -5.20 -2.49
C GLY A 66 -6.34 -3.83 -2.01
N THR A 67 -7.66 -3.64 -2.02
CA THR A 67 -8.27 -2.48 -1.39
C THR A 67 -8.02 -2.60 0.10
N GLY A 68 -6.91 -2.01 0.56
CA GLY A 68 -6.59 -1.90 1.96
C GLY A 68 -7.59 -1.02 2.69
N ARG A 69 -7.42 -0.88 4.00
CA ARG A 69 -8.15 0.12 4.78
C ARG A 69 -7.95 1.50 4.12
N PRO A 70 -9.02 2.28 3.90
CA PRO A 70 -8.89 3.61 3.32
C PRO A 70 -7.89 4.42 4.15
N PRO A 71 -6.92 5.09 3.50
CA PRO A 71 -6.00 5.95 4.22
C PRO A 71 -6.77 7.10 4.87
N VAL A 72 -6.24 7.64 5.96
CA VAL A 72 -6.70 8.93 6.49
C VAL A 72 -6.59 9.97 5.38
N GLN A 73 -7.57 10.88 5.34
CA GLN A 73 -7.66 11.96 4.36
C GLN A 73 -6.39 12.83 4.40
N GLU A 74 -6.02 13.42 3.24
CA GLU A 74 -4.75 14.15 3.10
C GLU A 74 -4.72 15.47 3.86
N ASP A 75 -5.87 16.14 3.98
CA ASP A 75 -6.09 17.33 4.81
C ASP A 75 -5.70 17.09 6.28
N VAL A 76 -6.16 15.97 6.87
CA VAL A 76 -5.85 15.61 8.25
C VAL A 76 -4.36 15.34 8.43
N LYS A 77 -3.68 14.76 7.43
CA LYS A 77 -2.22 14.57 7.48
C LYS A 77 -1.49 15.92 7.45
N LEU A 78 -1.95 16.84 6.62
CA LEU A 78 -1.37 18.16 6.48
C LEU A 78 -1.56 18.99 7.76
N ASN A 79 -2.74 18.93 8.37
CA ASN A 79 -3.02 19.59 9.64
C ASN A 79 -2.10 19.10 10.77
N VAL A 80 -1.87 17.78 10.86
CA VAL A 80 -0.92 17.20 11.84
C VAL A 80 0.49 17.74 11.67
N LEU A 81 0.96 17.89 10.43
CA LEU A 81 2.30 18.42 10.16
C LEU A 81 2.37 19.92 10.44
N LEU A 82 1.34 20.68 10.07
CA LEU A 82 1.27 22.12 10.32
C LEU A 82 1.29 22.42 11.82
N GLU A 83 0.51 21.69 12.61
CA GLU A 83 0.45 21.85 14.07
C GLU A 83 1.80 21.60 14.75
N LEU A 84 2.58 20.64 14.23
CA LEU A 84 3.92 20.35 14.72
C LEU A 84 4.99 21.33 14.21
N GLU A 85 4.78 21.93 13.05
CA GLU A 85 5.63 23.01 12.54
C GLU A 85 5.42 24.29 13.36
N GLU A 86 4.17 24.61 13.69
CA GLU A 86 3.81 25.76 14.53
C GLU A 86 4.33 25.62 15.96
N ASN A 87 4.31 24.40 16.50
CA ASN A 87 4.85 24.12 17.83
C ASN A 87 5.47 22.70 17.90
N PRO A 88 6.80 22.60 17.69
CA PRO A 88 7.53 21.32 17.73
C PRO A 88 7.48 20.60 19.08
N HIS A 89 7.22 21.33 20.17
CA HIS A 89 7.17 20.77 21.52
C HIS A 89 5.80 20.18 21.88
N LEU A 90 4.82 20.22 20.97
CA LEU A 90 3.51 19.64 21.24
C LEU A 90 3.61 18.12 21.40
N PRO A 91 2.99 17.56 22.46
CA PRO A 91 2.98 16.13 22.63
C PRO A 91 2.14 15.49 21.52
N THR A 92 2.70 14.49 20.85
CA THR A 92 2.07 13.78 19.72
C THR A 92 0.68 13.21 20.07
N ARG A 93 0.42 12.92 21.35
CA ARG A 93 -0.89 12.47 21.83
C ARG A 93 -1.96 13.58 21.80
N GLN A 94 -1.57 14.82 22.03
CA GLN A 94 -2.46 15.98 21.92
C GLN A 94 -2.77 16.29 20.46
N VAL A 95 -1.75 16.27 19.58
CA VAL A 95 -1.93 16.40 18.13
C VAL A 95 -2.89 15.32 17.58
N ALA A 96 -2.78 14.09 18.08
CA ALA A 96 -3.70 13.01 17.73
C ALA A 96 -5.16 13.32 18.15
N ALA A 97 -5.35 13.84 19.36
CA ALA A 97 -6.67 14.22 19.88
C ALA A 97 -7.27 15.39 19.09
N ASN A 98 -6.48 16.43 18.78
CA ASN A 98 -6.91 17.61 18.04
C ASN A 98 -7.37 17.27 16.61
N ASN A 99 -6.71 16.30 15.98
CA ASN A 99 -7.01 15.86 14.61
C ASN A 99 -7.93 14.63 14.55
N GLY A 100 -8.43 14.14 15.69
CA GLY A 100 -9.37 13.01 15.75
C GLY A 100 -8.80 11.67 15.25
N ILE A 101 -7.47 11.48 15.34
CA ILE A 101 -6.79 10.27 14.87
C ILE A 101 -6.08 9.53 16.00
N VAL A 102 -5.72 8.27 15.74
CA VAL A 102 -4.94 7.47 16.69
C VAL A 102 -3.47 7.86 16.68
N LEU A 103 -2.82 7.81 17.85
CA LEU A 103 -1.40 8.14 18.02
C LEU A 103 -0.47 7.37 17.05
N SER A 104 -0.77 6.11 16.78
CA SER A 104 0.01 5.28 15.85
C SER A 104 0.00 5.82 14.41
N SER A 105 -1.09 6.47 13.99
CA SER A 105 -1.16 7.15 12.68
C SER A 105 -0.30 8.40 12.66
N VAL A 106 -0.31 9.21 13.72
CA VAL A 106 0.56 10.40 13.81
C VAL A 106 2.03 9.98 13.71
N LEU A 107 2.48 9.02 14.52
CA LEU A 107 3.87 8.53 14.48
C LEU A 107 4.25 7.96 13.11
N LYS A 108 3.30 7.31 12.41
CA LYS A 108 3.50 6.84 11.04
C LYS A 108 3.70 8.02 10.07
N TYR A 109 2.95 9.11 10.22
CA TYR A 109 3.10 10.30 9.38
C TYR A 109 4.43 11.00 9.65
N LEU A 110 4.84 11.17 10.90
CA LEU A 110 6.15 11.77 11.20
C LEU A 110 7.30 11.01 10.55
N LYS A 111 7.26 9.67 10.59
CA LYS A 111 8.23 8.83 9.88
C LYS A 111 8.14 8.97 8.36
N LEU A 112 6.93 9.00 7.81
CA LEU A 112 6.71 9.10 6.36
C LEU A 112 7.25 10.41 5.79
N TYR A 113 6.98 11.52 6.48
CA TYR A 113 7.39 12.87 6.09
C TYR A 113 8.78 13.24 6.61
N LYS A 114 9.49 12.31 7.27
CA LYS A 114 10.83 12.51 7.83
C LYS A 114 10.90 13.74 8.75
N TRP A 115 9.86 13.93 9.56
CA TRP A 115 9.81 15.02 10.51
C TRP A 115 10.69 14.70 11.72
N HIS A 116 11.56 15.64 12.08
CA HIS A 116 12.51 15.53 13.19
C HIS A 116 12.26 16.70 14.17
N PRO A 117 11.88 16.42 15.43
CA PRO A 117 11.56 17.47 16.40
C PRO A 117 12.72 18.40 16.73
N ASP A 118 13.96 17.91 16.58
CA ASP A 118 15.14 18.60 17.09
C ASP A 118 16.02 19.08 15.93
N THR A 119 15.86 20.33 15.53
CA THR A 119 16.96 21.05 14.89
C THR A 119 17.89 21.47 16.02
N VAL A 120 19.16 21.05 16.00
CA VAL A 120 20.12 21.40 17.05
C VAL A 120 20.28 22.92 17.07
N VAL A 121 19.67 23.58 18.06
CA VAL A 121 19.90 24.99 18.32
C VAL A 121 21.16 25.07 19.18
N LEU A 122 22.22 25.68 18.64
CA LEU A 122 23.43 25.97 19.40
C LEU A 122 23.11 27.14 20.36
N VAL A 123 22.63 26.82 21.56
CA VAL A 123 22.22 27.84 22.56
C VAL A 123 23.42 28.47 23.28
N GLN A 124 24.57 27.77 23.27
CA GLN A 124 25.80 28.26 23.88
C GLN A 124 26.77 28.73 22.78
N GLU A 125 26.89 30.04 22.63
CA GLU A 125 28.01 30.67 21.95
C GLU A 125 29.14 30.88 22.98
N LEU A 126 30.38 30.55 22.60
CA LEU A 126 31.55 30.82 23.44
C LEU A 126 31.79 32.34 23.46
N ASN A 127 31.59 32.96 24.62
CA ASN A 127 31.91 34.36 24.82
C ASN A 127 33.38 34.53 25.22
N GLU A 128 33.96 35.70 24.92
CA GLU A 128 35.37 35.98 25.21
C GLU A 128 35.71 35.91 26.71
N ASP A 129 34.74 36.14 27.59
CA ASP A 129 34.87 36.07 29.06
C ASP A 129 34.61 34.65 29.64
N ASP A 130 34.19 33.68 28.83
CA ASP A 130 33.98 32.30 29.28
C ASP A 130 35.23 31.60 29.87
N PRO A 131 36.49 31.94 29.51
CA PRO A 131 37.67 31.39 30.18
C PRO A 131 37.77 31.80 31.66
N ASP A 132 37.31 33.01 32.00
CA ASP A 132 37.50 33.62 33.32
C ASP A 132 36.50 33.08 34.35
N HIS A 133 35.39 32.49 33.89
CA HIS A 133 34.34 31.90 34.70
C HIS A 133 34.49 30.38 34.95
N ARG A 134 35.60 29.76 34.51
CA ARG A 134 35.84 28.30 34.59
C ARG A 134 36.63 27.84 35.83
N LEU A 135 36.74 28.66 36.88
CA LEU A 135 37.41 28.31 38.15
C LEU A 135 36.43 27.83 39.23
#